data_AF-A0A229UYG8-F1
#
_entry.id   AF-A0A229UYG8-F1
#
_cell.length_a   1.000
_cell.length_b   1.000
_cell.length_c   1.000
_cell.angle_alpha   90.00
_cell.angle_beta   90.00
_cell.angle_gamma   90.00
#
_symmetry.space_group_name_H-M   'P 1'
#
loop_
_entity.id
_entity.type
_entity.pdbx_description
1 polymer ?
#
loop_
_entity_poly.entity_id
_entity_poly.type
_entity_poly.pdbx_seq_one_letter_code
_entity_poly.pdbx_strand_id
1 'polypeptide(L)'
;MEFDYCELELHEPSGLLQISVGCRFVDEPNELYVIVLDAGEDGAVNRLQLMFNGMDCRYAFKAEESEAVLQYVRTSIAETEYASWFKNSLIYYDDNKK
;
A
#
# COMPACT_ATOMS: atom_id res chain seq x y z
N MET A 1 10.14 -4.14 8.33
CA MET A 1 9.13 -3.14 8.72
C MET A 1 8.01 -3.86 9.44
N GLU A 2 7.35 -3.17 10.35
CA GLU A 2 6.17 -3.70 11.05
C GLU A 2 4.94 -2.91 10.62
N PHE A 3 3.79 -3.59 10.48
CA PHE A 3 2.54 -3.00 10.01
C PHE A 3 1.55 -2.88 11.17
N ASP A 4 1.00 -1.69 11.36
CA ASP A 4 0.08 -1.37 12.46
C ASP A 4 -1.40 -1.51 12.04
N TYR A 5 -1.76 -0.96 10.89
CA TYR A 5 -3.15 -0.92 10.41
C TYR A 5 -3.22 -0.84 8.88
N CYS A 6 -4.41 -1.13 8.35
CA CYS A 6 -4.78 -0.96 6.96
C CYS A 6 -6.13 -0.25 6.88
N GLU A 7 -6.18 0.90 6.22
CA GLU A 7 -7.39 1.66 5.94
C GLU A 7 -7.65 1.73 4.43
N LEU A 8 -8.93 1.72 4.06
CA LEU A 8 -9.40 1.54 2.68
C LEU A 8 -10.45 2.59 2.37
N GLU A 9 -10.20 3.39 1.33
CA GLU A 9 -11.11 4.42 0.88
C GLU A 9 -11.26 4.37 -0.64
N LEU A 10 -12.50 4.20 -1.13
CA LEU A 10 -12.77 4.30 -2.55
C LEU A 10 -12.74 5.78 -2.96
N HIS A 11 -11.77 6.15 -3.79
CA HIS A 11 -11.70 7.49 -4.33
C HIS A 11 -12.64 7.61 -5.54
N GLU A 12 -13.90 7.96 -5.29
CA GLU A 12 -14.98 8.00 -6.30
C GLU A 12 -14.61 8.70 -7.63
N PRO A 13 -13.89 9.85 -7.64
CA PRO A 13 -13.55 10.53 -8.89
C PRO A 13 -12.59 9.74 -9.80
N SER A 14 -11.72 8.91 -9.23
CA SER A 14 -10.74 8.11 -9.99
C SER A 14 -11.16 6.66 -10.15
N GLY A 15 -12.10 6.18 -9.33
CA GLY A 15 -12.48 4.77 -9.27
C GLY A 15 -11.35 3.87 -8.75
N LEU A 16 -10.33 4.44 -8.09
CA LEU A 16 -9.24 3.71 -7.49
C LEU A 16 -9.51 3.52 -6.00
N LEU A 17 -9.16 2.34 -5.49
CA LEU A 17 -9.14 2.08 -4.05
C LEU A 17 -7.83 2.62 -3.50
N GLN A 18 -7.92 3.66 -2.68
CA GLN A 18 -6.80 4.17 -1.92
C GLN A 18 -6.65 3.34 -0.66
N ILE A 19 -5.41 2.93 -0.38
CA ILE A 19 -5.06 2.03 0.71
C ILE A 19 -3.97 2.71 1.52
N SER A 20 -4.23 2.93 2.79
CA SER A 20 -3.30 3.54 3.74
C SER A 20 -2.84 2.49 4.74
N VAL A 21 -1.55 2.19 4.75
CA VAL A 21 -0.94 1.20 5.65
C VAL A 21 -0.04 1.91 6.65
N GLY A 22 -0.43 1.91 7.92
CA GLY A 22 0.44 2.37 9.00
C GLY A 22 1.62 1.41 9.20
N CYS A 23 2.83 1.93 9.28
CA CYS A 23 4.02 1.11 9.49
C CYS A 23 5.11 1.80 10.30
N ARG A 24 6.04 1.00 10.81
CA ARG A 24 7.24 1.44 11.53
C ARG A 24 8.46 0.70 11.03
N PHE A 25 9.57 1.43 10.97
CA PHE A 25 10.87 0.82 10.70
C PHE A 25 11.46 0.26 11.99
N VAL A 26 12.24 -0.82 11.88
CA VAL A 26 12.79 -1.53 13.04
C VAL A 26 13.82 -0.67 13.79
N ASP A 27 14.55 0.16 13.05
CA ASP A 27 15.50 1.15 13.55
C ASP A 27 14.83 2.43 14.08
N GLU A 28 13.58 2.70 13.69
CA GLU A 28 12.80 3.86 14.13
C GLU A 28 11.41 3.46 14.68
N PRO A 29 11.34 2.67 15.77
CA PRO A 29 10.09 2.05 16.25
C PRO A 29 9.09 3.04 16.87
N ASN A 30 9.51 4.28 17.12
CA ASN A 30 8.67 5.33 17.70
C ASN A 30 8.03 6.23 16.63
N GLU A 31 8.49 6.14 15.38
CA GLU A 31 8.03 6.97 14.28
C GLU A 31 6.97 6.22 13.48
N LEU A 32 5.79 6.83 13.31
CA LEU A 32 4.71 6.25 12.51
C LEU A 32 4.78 6.81 11.09
N TYR A 33 4.93 5.90 10.13
CA TYR A 33 4.87 6.18 8.71
C TYR A 33 3.59 5.64 8.11
N VAL A 34 3.15 6.21 6.99
CA VAL A 34 1.98 5.74 6.25
C VAL A 34 2.38 5.42 4.82
N ILE A 35 2.16 4.18 4.41
CA ILE A 35 2.34 3.77 3.02
C ILE A 35 1.01 3.98 2.31
N VAL A 36 1.03 4.74 1.23
CA VAL A 36 -0.15 5.00 0.41
C VAL A 36 -0.05 4.22 -0.89
N LEU A 37 -1.08 3.43 -1.17
CA LEU A 37 -1.26 2.72 -2.42
C LEU A 37 -2.55 3.17 -3.10
N ASP A 38 -2.50 3.30 -4.42
CA ASP A 38 -3.71 3.45 -5.24
C ASP A 38 -3.83 2.23 -6.15
N ALA A 39 -4.92 1.46 -6.01
CA ALA A 39 -5.12 0.21 -6.71
C ALA A 39 -6.43 0.16 -7.51
N GLY A 40 -6.35 -0.32 -8.76
CA GLY A 40 -7.52 -0.57 -9.60
C GLY A 40 -8.22 -1.90 -9.31
N GLU A 41 -9.43 -2.10 -9.85
CA GLU A 41 -10.17 -3.38 -9.76
C GLU A 41 -9.44 -4.56 -10.44
N ASP A 42 -8.52 -4.25 -11.37
CA ASP A 42 -7.66 -5.23 -12.04
C ASP A 42 -6.51 -5.73 -11.15
N GLY A 43 -6.34 -5.13 -9.97
CA GLY A 43 -5.25 -5.41 -9.03
C GLY A 43 -3.96 -4.63 -9.34
N ALA A 44 -3.95 -3.76 -10.35
CA ALA A 44 -2.77 -2.96 -10.67
C ALA A 44 -2.58 -1.85 -9.63
N VAL A 45 -1.40 -1.82 -9.00
CA VAL A 45 -0.99 -0.78 -8.06
C VAL A 45 -0.26 0.32 -8.84
N ASN A 46 -0.88 1.48 -8.94
CA ASN A 46 -0.38 2.63 -9.71
C ASN A 46 0.51 3.55 -8.88
N ARG A 47 0.46 3.42 -7.56
CA ARG A 47 1.20 4.25 -6.61
C ARG A 47 1.62 3.41 -5.41
N LEU A 48 2.87 3.59 -4.98
CA LEU A 48 3.39 3.05 -3.73
C LEU A 48 4.35 4.10 -3.15
N GLN A 49 3.93 4.81 -2.11
CA GLN A 49 4.72 5.90 -1.53
C GLN A 49 4.72 5.81 -0.01
N LEU A 50 5.85 6.20 0.60
CA LEU A 50 5.98 6.34 2.03
C LEU A 50 5.76 7.81 2.42
N MET A 51 4.83 8.04 3.34
CA MET A 51 4.50 9.33 3.88
C MET A 51 4.92 9.41 5.35
N PHE A 52 5.46 10.56 5.76
CA PHE A 52 5.71 10.90 7.15
C PHE A 52 5.08 12.25 7.46
N ASN A 53 4.16 12.31 8.43
CA ASN A 53 3.41 13.52 8.77
C ASN A 53 2.77 14.21 7.54
N GLY A 54 2.24 13.42 6.59
CA GLY A 54 1.61 13.91 5.36
C GLY A 54 2.58 14.37 4.27
N MET A 55 3.89 14.20 4.45
CA MET A 55 4.91 14.53 3.45
C MET A 55 5.50 13.27 2.81
N ASP A 56 5.69 13.31 1.49
CA ASP A 56 6.33 12.22 0.73
C ASP A 56 7.82 12.14 1.06
N CYS A 57 8.25 11.01 1.62
CA CYS A 57 9.63 10.74 1.97
C CYS A 57 10.52 10.46 0.75
N ARG A 58 9.93 10.28 -0.45
CA ARG A 58 10.60 9.79 -1.67
C ARG A 58 11.37 8.49 -1.41
N TYR A 59 10.80 7.66 -0.55
CA TYR A 59 11.40 6.40 -0.17
C TYR A 59 11.39 5.41 -1.34
N ALA A 60 12.55 4.84 -1.65
CA ALA A 60 12.67 3.82 -2.67
C ALA A 60 12.54 2.43 -2.02
N PHE A 61 11.35 1.85 -2.10
CA PHE A 61 11.10 0.51 -1.57
C PHE A 61 11.98 -0.53 -2.27
N LYS A 62 12.56 -1.43 -1.48
CA LYS A 62 13.15 -2.66 -2.03
C LYS A 62 12.03 -3.59 -2.48
N ALA A 63 12.34 -4.47 -3.44
CA ALA A 63 11.37 -5.45 -3.94
C ALA A 63 10.73 -6.31 -2.83
N GLU A 64 11.52 -6.70 -1.82
CA GLU A 64 11.04 -7.48 -0.66
C GLU A 64 10.08 -6.67 0.22
N GLU A 65 10.33 -5.36 0.37
CA GLU A 65 9.47 -4.46 1.16
C GLU A 65 8.15 -4.21 0.44
N SER A 66 8.21 -3.95 -0.87
CA SER A 66 7.02 -3.82 -1.70
C SER A 66 6.15 -5.09 -1.62
N GLU A 67 6.73 -6.29 -1.77
CA GLU A 67 5.95 -7.53 -1.66
C GLU A 67 5.37 -7.73 -0.27
N ALA A 68 6.10 -7.40 0.79
CA ALA A 68 5.60 -7.47 2.16
C ALA A 68 4.37 -6.57 2.37
N VAL A 69 4.40 -5.34 1.86
CA VAL A 69 3.27 -4.41 1.89
C VAL A 69 2.08 -4.98 1.13
N LEU A 70 2.29 -5.44 -0.11
CA LEU A 70 1.21 -6.01 -0.92
C LEU A 70 0.58 -7.22 -0.24
N GLN A 71 1.39 -8.08 0.38
CA GLN A 71 0.90 -9.26 1.08
C GLN A 71 0.10 -8.91 2.33
N TYR A 72 0.54 -7.90 3.09
CA TYR A 72 -0.23 -7.37 4.22
C TYR A 72 -1.59 -6.85 3.74
N VAL A 73 -1.60 -5.99 2.72
CA VAL A 73 -2.82 -5.44 2.12
C VAL A 73 -3.77 -6.54 1.62
N ARG A 74 -3.26 -7.56 0.91
CA ARG A 74 -4.07 -8.70 0.45
C ARG A 74 -4.79 -9.40 1.62
N THR A 75 -4.08 -9.57 2.74
CA THR A 75 -4.64 -10.22 3.94
C THR A 75 -5.69 -9.33 4.60
N SER A 76 -5.40 -8.04 4.77
CA SER A 76 -6.31 -7.07 5.39
C SER A 76 -7.58 -6.86 4.58
N ILE A 77 -7.49 -6.76 3.25
CA ILE A 77 -8.65 -6.51 2.38
C ILE A 77 -9.64 -7.67 2.39
N ALA A 78 -9.16 -8.90 2.56
CA ALA A 78 -10.02 -10.09 2.63
C ALA A 78 -11.03 -10.03 3.79
N GLU A 79 -10.78 -9.19 4.80
CA GLU A 79 -11.64 -8.98 5.96
C GLU A 79 -12.58 -7.77 5.83
N THR A 80 -12.64 -7.14 4.65
CA THR A 80 -13.42 -5.92 4.39
C THR A 80 -14.49 -6.10 3.31
N GLU A 81 -15.33 -5.08 3.10
CA GLU A 81 -16.30 -5.06 1.99
C GLU A 81 -15.65 -5.10 0.60
N TYR A 82 -14.36 -4.77 0.52
CA TYR A 82 -13.55 -4.79 -0.70
C TYR A 82 -12.89 -6.16 -0.95
N ALA A 83 -13.27 -7.22 -0.23
CA ALA A 83 -12.67 -8.56 -0.40
C ALA A 83 -12.72 -9.09 -1.84
N SER A 84 -13.70 -8.65 -2.65
CA SER A 84 -13.84 -8.99 -4.08
C SER A 84 -13.41 -7.87 -5.03
N TRP A 85 -12.79 -6.81 -4.53
CA TRP A 85 -12.43 -5.63 -5.31
C TRP A 85 -11.40 -5.96 -6.39
N PHE A 86 -10.37 -6.73 -6.03
CA PHE A 86 -9.41 -7.21 -7.01
C PHE A 86 -9.96 -8.47 -7.67
N LYS A 87 -10.29 -8.36 -8.96
CA LYS A 87 -10.66 -9.51 -9.79
C LYS A 87 -9.53 -10.54 -9.89
N ASN A 88 -8.29 -10.10 -9.64
CA ASN A 88 -7.05 -10.87 -9.61
C ASN A 88 -6.25 -10.60 -8.31
N SER A 89 -4.98 -10.99 -8.24
CA SER A 89 -4.05 -10.57 -7.18
C SER A 89 -3.57 -9.14 -7.36
N LEU A 90 -3.24 -8.43 -6.26
CA LEU A 90 -2.51 -7.16 -6.30
C LEU A 90 -1.15 -7.32 -6.97
N ILE A 91 -0.83 -6.51 -7.99
CA ILE A 91 0.44 -6.53 -8.71
C ILE A 91 0.99 -5.10 -8.77
N TYR A 92 2.20 -4.91 -8.26
CA TYR A 92 2.95 -3.67 -8.39
C TYR A 92 4.02 -3.82 -9.46
N TYR A 93 4.00 -2.94 -10.47
CA TYR A 93 5.05 -2.83 -11.47
C TYR A 93 5.95 -1.65 -11.10
N ASP A 94 7.12 -1.93 -10.55
CA ASP A 94 8.16 -0.91 -10.38
C ASP A 94 8.78 -0.60 -11.75
N ASP A 95 8.35 0.50 -12.37
CA ASP A 95 8.85 0.98 -13.67
C ASP A 95 10.34 1.39 -13.66
N ASN A 96 11.04 1.32 -12.52
CA ASN A 96 12.46 1.67 -12.39
C ASN A 96 13.42 0.52 -12.73
N LYS A 97 12.93 -0.65 -13.16
CA LYS A 97 13.79 -1.70 -13.74
C LYS A 97 14.02 -1.46 -15.24
N LYS A 98 15.02 -0.63 -15.56
CA LYS A 98 15.71 -0.66 -16.87
C LYS A 98 17.15 -1.13 -16.70
#